data_AF-A0A843C3C0-F1
#
_entry.id   AF-A0A843C3C0-F1
#
_cell.length_a   1.000
_cell.length_b   1.000
_cell.length_c   1.000
_cell.angle_alpha   90.00
_cell.angle_beta   90.00
_cell.angle_gamma   90.00
#
_symmetry.space_group_name_H-M   'P 1'
#
loop_
_entity.id
_entity.type
_entity.pdbx_description
1 polymer ?
#
loop_
_entity_poly.entity_id
_entity_poly.type
_entity_poly.pdbx_seq_one_letter_code
_entity_poly.pdbx_strand_id
1 'polypeptide(L)'
;DDCFLTGDDPEKTIEYEVQKAKMLVKSMGVKLQDPLEEERREKQIRGFLETAKNFGTKISKENLTKDNSFNIMAKSGAKGSVVNIAQITGILGQQFLYGERMPESLSGGNRSSPYFAQGDVDPEARGFIINSYVTGLRPSELFFALAGGRVGLVDTSTSTQTTGAVHHEITKALEDLK
;
A
#
# COMPACT_ATOMS: atom_id res chain seq x y z
N ASP A 1 -8.45 -9.50 -22.87
CA ASP A 1 -7.49 -9.13 -21.81
C ASP A 1 -8.19 -8.91 -20.49
N ASP A 2 -7.88 -9.74 -19.48
CA ASP A 2 -8.54 -9.73 -18.17
C ASP A 2 -8.12 -8.54 -17.28
N CYS A 3 -7.08 -7.80 -17.66
CA CYS A 3 -6.48 -6.73 -16.85
C CYS A 3 -7.08 -5.34 -17.11
N PHE A 4 -7.92 -5.16 -18.13
CA PHE A 4 -8.48 -3.84 -18.45
C PHE A 4 -9.88 -3.68 -17.88
N LEU A 5 -10.14 -2.50 -17.31
CA LEU A 5 -11.44 -2.14 -16.77
C LEU A 5 -12.38 -1.75 -17.92
N THR A 6 -13.59 -2.29 -17.90
CA THR A 6 -14.64 -2.00 -18.88
C THR A 6 -15.63 -0.98 -18.30
N GLY A 7 -15.90 0.13 -18.99
CA GLY A 7 -16.86 1.15 -18.55
C GLY A 7 -16.52 2.56 -19.03
N ASP A 8 -17.31 3.55 -18.61
CA ASP A 8 -17.05 4.97 -18.89
C ASP A 8 -15.84 5.47 -18.06
N ASP A 9 -14.67 5.51 -18.69
CA ASP A 9 -13.39 6.06 -18.17
C ASP A 9 -13.14 5.84 -16.65
N PRO A 10 -13.02 4.58 -16.18
CA PRO A 10 -12.75 4.27 -14.78
C PRO A 10 -11.43 4.89 -14.28
N GLU A 11 -10.44 5.03 -15.16
CA GLU A 11 -9.14 5.65 -14.85
C GLU A 11 -9.28 7.11 -14.42
N LYS A 12 -10.09 7.91 -15.14
CA LYS A 12 -10.33 9.31 -14.78
C LYS A 12 -11.03 9.46 -13.43
N THR A 13 -11.94 8.54 -13.12
CA THR A 13 -12.68 8.56 -11.85
C THR A 13 -11.75 8.21 -10.67
N ILE A 14 -10.86 7.23 -10.85
CA ILE A 14 -9.81 6.89 -9.88
C ILE A 14 -8.86 8.08 -9.70
N GLU A 15 -8.41 8.68 -10.80
CA GLU A 15 -7.52 9.83 -10.76
C GLU A 15 -8.13 11.00 -10.00
N TYR A 16 -9.41 11.32 -10.24
CA TYR A 16 -10.13 12.37 -9.53
C TYR A 16 -10.15 12.16 -8.00
N GLU A 17 -10.47 10.96 -7.53
CA GLU A 17 -10.47 10.67 -6.08
C GLU A 17 -9.06 10.68 -5.49
N VAL A 18 -8.05 10.26 -6.25
CA VAL A 18 -6.65 10.38 -5.82
C VAL A 18 -6.24 11.85 -5.68
N GLN A 19 -6.63 12.72 -6.62
CA GLN A 19 -6.34 14.16 -6.55
C GLN A 19 -7.02 14.79 -5.34
N LYS A 20 -8.26 14.40 -5.03
CA LYS A 20 -8.96 14.82 -3.82
C LYS A 20 -8.21 14.40 -2.55
N ALA A 21 -7.73 13.16 -2.47
CA ALA A 21 -6.93 12.71 -1.34
C ALA A 21 -5.61 13.47 -1.21
N LYS A 22 -4.93 13.77 -2.33
CA LYS A 22 -3.73 14.63 -2.34
C LYS A 22 -4.01 16.02 -1.76
N MET A 23 -5.11 16.65 -2.17
CA MET A 23 -5.50 17.97 -1.65
C MET A 23 -5.76 17.93 -0.14
N LEU A 24 -6.43 16.89 0.36
CA LEU A 24 -6.63 16.69 1.80
C LEU A 24 -5.30 16.53 2.53
N VAL A 25 -4.37 15.72 2.02
CA VAL A 25 -3.03 15.57 2.63
C VAL A 25 -2.26 16.89 2.63
N LYS A 26 -2.32 17.67 1.54
CA LYS A 26 -1.69 19.01 1.49
C LYS A 26 -2.27 19.96 2.53
N SER A 27 -3.58 19.89 2.78
CA SER A 27 -4.23 20.73 3.80
C SER A 27 -3.80 20.41 5.24
N MET A 28 -3.29 19.20 5.49
CA MET A 28 -2.74 18.80 6.80
C MET A 28 -1.38 19.43 7.11
N GLY A 29 -0.73 20.03 6.10
CA GLY A 29 0.53 20.75 6.25
C GLY A 29 1.75 19.85 6.52
N VAL A 30 2.81 20.51 6.99
CA VAL A 30 4.11 19.90 7.26
C VAL A 30 4.12 19.11 8.58
N LYS A 31 5.19 18.34 8.77
CA LYS A 31 5.47 17.58 9.99
C LYS A 31 5.45 18.48 11.23
N LEU A 32 4.72 18.07 12.26
CA LEU A 32 4.60 18.78 13.53
C LEU A 32 5.75 18.39 14.48
N GLN A 33 6.14 19.31 15.37
CA GLN A 33 7.20 19.06 16.36
C GLN A 33 6.72 18.20 17.52
N ASP A 34 5.44 18.33 17.91
CA ASP A 34 4.85 17.54 18.99
C ASP A 34 4.59 16.10 18.50
N PRO A 35 5.21 15.07 19.11
CA PRO A 35 5.05 13.68 18.70
C PRO A 35 3.60 13.18 18.69
N LEU A 36 2.77 13.62 19.65
CA LEU A 36 1.39 13.13 19.77
C LEU A 36 0.49 13.67 18.65
N GLU A 37 0.59 14.97 18.39
CA GLU A 37 -0.14 15.62 17.30
C GLU A 37 0.35 15.15 15.92
N GLU A 38 1.65 14.85 15.81
CA GLU A 38 2.22 14.26 14.59
C GLU A 38 1.70 12.83 14.33
N GLU A 39 1.60 11.99 15.36
CA GLU A 39 1.00 10.66 15.23
C GLU A 39 -0.47 10.76 14.79
N ARG A 40 -1.21 11.71 15.38
CA ARG A 40 -2.62 11.99 15.01
C ARG A 40 -2.74 12.43 13.55
N ARG A 41 -1.88 13.35 13.11
CA ARG A 41 -1.80 13.83 11.72
C ARG A 41 -1.53 12.68 10.76
N GLU A 42 -0.54 11.85 11.06
CA GLU A 42 -0.19 10.70 10.23
C GLU A 42 -1.32 9.65 10.18
N LYS A 43 -2.02 9.42 11.30
CA LYS A 43 -3.20 8.54 11.32
C LYS A 43 -4.32 9.08 10.43
N GLN A 44 -4.57 10.38 10.42
CA GLN A 44 -5.55 11.01 9.54
C GLN A 44 -5.13 10.90 8.07
N ILE A 45 -3.87 11.17 7.75
CA ILE A 45 -3.33 11.01 6.38
C ILE A 45 -3.51 9.58 5.89
N ARG A 46 -3.16 8.58 6.71
CA ARG A 46 -3.38 7.16 6.38
C ARG A 46 -4.86 6.88 6.09
N GLY A 47 -5.78 7.45 6.89
CA GLY A 47 -7.22 7.30 6.67
C GLY A 47 -7.67 7.85 5.32
N PHE A 48 -7.19 9.03 4.92
CA PHE A 48 -7.52 9.63 3.62
C PHE A 48 -6.99 8.80 2.45
N LEU A 49 -5.74 8.32 2.55
CA LEU A 49 -5.11 7.51 1.51
C LEU A 49 -5.76 6.12 1.38
N GLU A 50 -6.15 5.50 2.50
CA GLU A 50 -6.87 4.22 2.47
C GLU A 50 -8.27 4.40 1.88
N THR A 51 -8.94 5.53 2.13
CA THR A 51 -10.24 5.84 1.50
C THR A 51 -10.11 5.91 -0.03
N ALA A 52 -9.08 6.57 -0.55
CA ALA A 52 -8.82 6.64 -1.99
C ALA A 52 -8.54 5.27 -2.60
N LYS A 53 -7.72 4.45 -1.94
CA LYS A 53 -7.43 3.07 -2.36
C LYS A 53 -8.68 2.19 -2.37
N ASN A 54 -9.53 2.30 -1.34
CA ASN A 54 -10.78 1.54 -1.26
C ASN A 54 -11.75 1.92 -2.39
N PHE A 55 -11.77 3.21 -2.76
CA PHE A 55 -12.54 3.67 -3.90
C PHE A 55 -12.03 3.06 -5.23
N GLY A 56 -10.70 3.07 -5.45
CA GLY A 56 -10.10 2.39 -6.61
C GLY A 56 -10.39 0.88 -6.62
N THR A 57 -10.41 0.25 -5.45
CA THR A 57 -10.77 -1.17 -5.30
C THR A 57 -12.22 -1.44 -5.68
N LYS A 58 -13.14 -0.55 -5.28
CA LYS A 58 -14.56 -0.64 -5.64
C LYS A 58 -14.76 -0.50 -7.15
N ILE A 59 -14.17 0.53 -7.77
CA ILE A 59 -14.24 0.74 -9.22
C ILE A 59 -13.70 -0.49 -9.95
N SER A 60 -12.54 -0.99 -9.52
CA SER A 60 -11.93 -2.16 -10.15
C SER A 60 -12.84 -3.39 -10.11
N LYS A 61 -13.59 -3.58 -9.02
CA LYS A 61 -14.54 -4.70 -8.89
C LYS A 61 -15.79 -4.54 -9.76
N GLU A 62 -16.32 -3.32 -9.85
CA GLU A 62 -17.56 -3.02 -10.59
C GLU A 62 -17.35 -3.02 -12.11
N ASN A 63 -16.15 -2.68 -12.57
CA ASN A 63 -15.79 -2.55 -13.99
C ASN A 63 -15.13 -3.82 -14.57
N LEU A 64 -15.28 -4.97 -13.90
CA LEU A 64 -14.83 -6.27 -14.44
C LEU A 64 -16.02 -7.13 -14.83
N THR A 65 -15.93 -7.74 -16.01
CA THR A 65 -16.96 -8.69 -16.48
C THR A 65 -17.08 -9.88 -15.55
N LYS A 66 -18.25 -10.53 -15.55
CA LYS A 66 -18.49 -11.71 -14.70
C LYS A 66 -17.63 -12.90 -15.12
N ASP A 67 -17.32 -13.00 -16.42
CA ASP A 67 -16.54 -14.07 -17.03
C ASP A 67 -15.02 -13.81 -17.01
N ASN A 68 -14.59 -12.69 -16.41
CA ASN A 68 -13.17 -12.37 -16.27
C ASN A 68 -12.46 -13.38 -15.36
N SER A 69 -11.30 -13.89 -15.81
CA SER A 69 -10.54 -14.92 -15.10
C SER A 69 -10.12 -14.49 -13.69
N PHE A 70 -9.73 -13.23 -13.48
CA PHE A 70 -9.37 -12.73 -12.15
C PHE A 70 -10.57 -12.70 -11.21
N ASN A 71 -11.74 -12.29 -11.72
CA ASN A 71 -12.97 -12.24 -10.93
C ASN A 71 -13.39 -13.64 -10.49
N ILE A 72 -13.30 -14.63 -11.39
CA ILE A 72 -13.57 -16.04 -11.09
C ILE A 72 -12.59 -16.57 -10.04
N MET A 73 -11.29 -16.29 -10.20
CA MET A 73 -10.23 -16.75 -9.28
C MET A 73 -10.38 -16.17 -7.86
N ALA A 74 -10.72 -14.88 -7.75
CA ALA A 74 -10.95 -14.23 -6.47
C ALA A 74 -12.26 -14.70 -5.82
N LYS A 75 -13.33 -14.92 -6.60
CA LYS A 75 -14.62 -15.42 -6.08
C LYS A 75 -14.57 -16.88 -5.64
N SER A 76 -13.79 -17.71 -6.32
CA SER A 76 -13.61 -19.12 -5.95
C SER A 76 -12.76 -19.30 -4.68
N GLY A 77 -12.05 -18.25 -4.26
CA GLY A 77 -11.12 -18.31 -3.13
C GLY A 77 -9.84 -19.09 -3.43
N ALA A 78 -9.61 -19.48 -4.70
CA ALA A 78 -8.45 -20.27 -5.08
C ALA A 78 -7.15 -19.48 -4.93
N LYS A 79 -7.11 -18.24 -5.44
CA LYS A 79 -5.95 -17.36 -5.33
C LYS A 79 -6.32 -15.91 -5.63
N GLY A 80 -5.67 -15.00 -4.91
CA GLY A 80 -5.88 -13.57 -5.10
C GLY A 80 -7.18 -13.07 -4.45
N SER A 81 -7.20 -11.77 -4.23
CA SER A 81 -8.30 -11.04 -3.62
C SER A 81 -8.68 -9.86 -4.49
N VAL A 82 -9.82 -9.23 -4.20
CA VAL A 82 -10.24 -7.98 -4.86
C VAL A 82 -9.16 -6.90 -4.74
N VAL A 83 -8.39 -6.89 -3.64
CA VAL A 83 -7.28 -5.95 -3.45
C VAL A 83 -6.17 -6.21 -4.47
N ASN A 84 -5.84 -7.47 -4.76
CA ASN A 84 -4.80 -7.78 -5.75
C ASN A 84 -5.22 -7.36 -7.15
N ILE A 85 -6.49 -7.58 -7.49
CA ILE A 85 -7.07 -7.12 -8.75
C ILE A 85 -6.96 -5.59 -8.84
N ALA A 86 -7.35 -4.88 -7.79
CA ALA A 86 -7.28 -3.42 -7.75
C ALA A 86 -5.86 -2.87 -7.87
N GLN A 87 -4.85 -3.59 -7.36
CA GLN A 87 -3.44 -3.22 -7.55
C GLN A 87 -2.97 -3.43 -8.99
N ILE A 88 -3.50 -4.45 -9.67
CA ILE A 88 -3.19 -4.72 -11.07
C ILE A 88 -3.81 -3.67 -11.97
N THR A 89 -5.08 -3.33 -11.75
CA THR A 89 -5.89 -2.56 -12.72
C THR A 89 -6.13 -1.10 -12.32
N GLY A 90 -6.15 -0.78 -11.03
CA GLY A 90 -6.57 0.52 -10.51
C GLY A 90 -5.45 1.32 -9.85
N ILE A 91 -5.17 1.06 -8.58
CA ILE A 91 -4.19 1.80 -7.77
C ILE A 91 -3.44 0.86 -6.83
N LEU A 92 -2.12 1.03 -6.72
CA LEU A 92 -1.32 0.24 -5.78
C LEU A 92 -1.56 0.66 -4.32
N GLY A 93 -1.61 1.97 -4.07
CA GLY A 93 -1.84 2.58 -2.77
C GLY A 93 -0.57 2.86 -1.97
N GLN A 94 -0.74 3.10 -0.67
CA GLN A 94 0.34 3.46 0.24
C GLN A 94 1.26 2.26 0.53
N GLN A 95 2.56 2.45 0.34
CA GLN A 95 3.60 1.51 0.78
C GLN A 95 4.08 1.87 2.18
N PHE A 96 4.22 0.86 3.03
CA PHE A 96 4.68 1.03 4.40
C PHE A 96 6.06 0.39 4.58
N LEU A 97 6.88 1.00 5.42
CA LEU A 97 8.14 0.47 5.91
C LEU A 97 8.02 0.34 7.43
N TYR A 98 8.10 -0.90 7.95
CA TYR A 98 7.97 -1.19 9.39
C TYR A 98 6.74 -0.56 10.08
N GLY A 99 5.60 -0.51 9.38
CA GLY A 99 4.35 0.03 9.93
C GLY A 99 4.20 1.55 9.81
N GLU A 100 5.20 2.25 9.26
CA GLU A 100 5.17 3.68 8.98
C GLU A 100 5.19 3.98 7.48
N ARG A 101 4.74 5.17 7.08
CA ARG A 101 4.94 5.65 5.70
C ARG A 101 6.44 5.87 5.46
N MET A 102 6.86 5.90 4.20
CA MET A 102 8.28 5.95 3.86
C MET A 102 9.02 7.05 4.64
N PRO A 103 10.04 6.67 5.44
CA PRO A 103 10.72 7.61 6.32
C PRO A 103 11.54 8.61 5.49
N GLU A 104 11.62 9.82 6.00
CA GLU A 104 12.48 10.86 5.45
C GLU A 104 13.87 10.66 6.05
N SER A 105 14.76 9.96 5.33
CA SER A 105 16.09 9.62 5.82
C SER A 105 17.20 10.46 5.19
N LEU A 106 16.91 11.20 4.12
CA LEU A 106 17.88 12.03 3.42
C LEU A 106 17.80 13.51 3.83
N SER A 107 18.90 14.24 3.58
CA SER A 107 18.99 15.69 3.81
C SER A 107 18.56 16.14 5.21
N GLY A 108 19.06 15.45 6.23
CA GLY A 108 18.76 15.79 7.63
C GLY A 108 17.35 15.44 8.09
N GLY A 109 16.66 14.54 7.37
CA GLY A 109 15.33 14.07 7.75
C GLY A 109 14.18 14.78 7.05
N ASN A 110 14.45 15.43 5.90
CA ASN A 110 13.48 16.27 5.19
C ASN A 110 13.06 15.71 3.82
N ARG A 111 13.57 14.55 3.40
CA ARG A 111 13.10 13.87 2.18
C ARG A 111 13.35 12.37 2.22
N SER A 112 12.53 11.61 1.52
CA SER A 112 12.62 10.15 1.38
C SER A 112 13.51 9.69 0.22
N SER A 113 13.66 10.51 -0.82
CA SER A 113 14.42 10.21 -2.04
C SER A 113 14.94 11.51 -2.66
N PRO A 114 16.12 11.50 -3.33
CA PRO A 114 16.66 12.69 -3.99
C PRO A 114 15.78 13.21 -5.14
N TYR A 115 14.82 12.41 -5.61
CA TYR A 115 13.85 12.80 -6.64
C TYR A 115 12.86 13.88 -6.15
N PHE A 116 12.57 13.93 -4.84
CA PHE A 116 11.61 14.86 -4.27
C PHE A 116 12.28 16.09 -3.66
N ALA A 117 11.53 17.19 -3.60
CA ALA A 117 11.95 18.41 -2.92
C ALA A 117 12.05 18.17 -1.41
N GLN A 118 12.81 19.03 -0.72
CA GLN A 118 12.90 18.98 0.73
C GLN A 118 11.59 19.48 1.35
N GLY A 119 11.06 18.75 2.33
CA GLY A 119 9.80 19.05 3.01
C GLY A 119 8.57 18.82 2.14
N ASP A 120 8.67 17.98 1.11
CA ASP A 120 7.56 17.71 0.22
C ASP A 120 6.45 16.92 0.94
N VAL A 121 5.28 17.56 1.08
CA VAL A 121 4.10 16.99 1.73
C VAL A 121 3.28 16.10 0.80
N ASP A 122 3.64 16.01 -0.49
CA ASP A 122 2.92 15.17 -1.43
C ASP A 122 2.95 13.70 -0.99
N PRO A 123 1.80 12.98 -1.08
CA PRO A 123 1.73 11.61 -0.60
C PRO A 123 2.66 10.67 -1.37
N GLU A 124 2.93 10.98 -2.65
CA GLU A 124 3.91 10.29 -3.50
C GLU A 124 5.32 10.35 -2.92
N ALA A 125 5.70 11.50 -2.34
CA ALA A 125 7.00 11.68 -1.72
C ALA A 125 7.19 10.76 -0.51
N ARG A 126 6.11 10.26 0.13
CA ARG A 126 6.23 9.25 1.19
C ARG A 126 5.62 7.89 0.84
N GLY A 127 5.68 7.50 -0.42
CA GLY A 127 5.42 6.12 -0.84
C GLY A 127 3.98 5.80 -1.21
N PHE A 128 3.14 6.80 -1.48
CA PHE A 128 1.83 6.56 -2.10
C PHE A 128 1.98 6.38 -3.61
N ILE A 129 1.58 5.22 -4.12
CA ILE A 129 1.72 4.85 -5.53
C ILE A 129 0.34 4.92 -6.18
N ILE A 130 0.25 5.74 -7.22
CA ILE A 130 -1.02 6.06 -7.91
C ILE A 130 -1.24 5.10 -9.07
N ASN A 131 -0.16 4.78 -9.76
CA ASN A 131 -0.21 3.88 -10.91
C ASN A 131 -0.52 2.44 -10.49
N SER A 132 -1.07 1.69 -11.44
CA SER A 132 -1.33 0.26 -11.31
C SER A 132 -0.20 -0.55 -11.97
N TYR A 133 -0.20 -1.87 -11.81
CA TYR A 133 0.76 -2.71 -12.51
C TYR A 133 0.55 -2.74 -14.02
N VAL A 134 -0.68 -2.50 -14.50
CA VAL A 134 -0.99 -2.44 -15.93
C VAL A 134 -0.50 -1.14 -16.55
N THR A 135 -0.72 0.00 -15.89
CA THR A 135 -0.24 1.30 -16.40
C THR A 135 1.28 1.44 -16.29
N GLY A 136 1.88 0.72 -15.35
CA GLY A 136 3.32 0.73 -15.11
C GLY A 136 3.72 1.76 -14.05
N LEU A 137 4.79 1.45 -13.32
CA LEU A 137 5.27 2.27 -12.21
C LEU A 137 6.34 3.26 -12.67
N ARG A 138 6.30 4.48 -12.15
CA ARG A 138 7.40 5.45 -12.29
C ARG A 138 8.62 4.97 -11.49
N PRO A 139 9.85 5.37 -11.83
CA PRO A 139 11.05 4.93 -11.12
C PRO A 139 11.01 5.17 -9.60
N SER A 140 10.45 6.31 -9.16
CA SER A 140 10.25 6.61 -7.73
C SER A 140 9.25 5.68 -7.05
N GLU A 141 8.14 5.37 -7.73
CA GLU A 141 7.12 4.43 -7.25
C GLU A 141 7.66 3.01 -7.18
N LEU A 142 8.42 2.58 -8.20
CA LEU A 142 9.07 1.28 -8.23
C LEU A 142 10.03 1.12 -7.05
N PHE A 143 10.84 2.15 -6.75
CA PHE A 143 11.74 2.12 -5.61
C PHE A 143 10.98 1.89 -4.29
N PHE A 144 9.88 2.62 -4.07
CA PHE A 144 9.07 2.46 -2.86
C PHE A 144 8.34 1.12 -2.80
N ALA A 145 7.83 0.62 -3.93
CA ALA A 145 7.23 -0.71 -4.00
C ALA A 145 8.23 -1.82 -3.64
N LEU A 146 9.46 -1.74 -4.17
CA LEU A 146 10.52 -2.70 -3.86
C LEU A 146 11.00 -2.59 -2.40
N ALA A 147 11.06 -1.37 -1.85
CA ALA A 147 11.40 -1.18 -0.45
C ALA A 147 10.38 -1.85 0.49
N GLY A 148 9.07 -1.67 0.22
CA GLY A 148 8.00 -2.36 0.95
C GLY A 148 8.05 -3.88 0.78
N GLY A 149 8.26 -4.34 -0.46
CA GLY A 149 8.39 -5.78 -0.75
C GLY A 149 9.58 -6.43 -0.05
N ARG A 150 10.71 -5.72 0.06
CA ARG A 150 11.90 -6.22 0.76
C ARG A 150 11.65 -6.44 2.25
N VAL A 151 10.89 -5.56 2.92
CA VAL A 151 10.53 -5.76 4.33
C VAL A 151 9.76 -7.07 4.49
N GLY A 152 8.77 -7.33 3.64
CA GLY A 152 8.02 -8.59 3.68
C GLY A 152 8.89 -9.84 3.45
N LEU A 153 9.89 -9.76 2.57
CA LEU A 153 10.85 -10.87 2.35
C LEU A 153 11.71 -11.12 3.59
N VAL A 154 12.21 -10.05 4.22
CA VAL A 154 13.01 -10.15 5.44
C VAL A 154 12.16 -10.72 6.58
N ASP A 155 10.95 -10.21 6.78
CA ASP A 155 10.04 -10.66 7.84
C ASP A 155 9.69 -12.15 7.68
N THR A 156 9.51 -12.62 6.44
CA THR A 156 9.28 -14.05 6.17
C THR A 156 10.50 -14.88 6.59
N SER A 157 11.71 -14.40 6.27
CA SER A 157 12.95 -15.13 6.60
C SER A 157 13.23 -15.20 8.10
N THR A 158 12.92 -14.13 8.85
CA THR A 158 13.17 -14.07 10.30
C THR A 158 12.05 -14.72 11.11
N SER A 159 10.79 -14.57 10.70
CA SER A 159 9.65 -15.18 11.39
C SER A 159 9.64 -16.71 11.32
N THR A 160 10.17 -17.31 10.26
CA THR A 160 10.25 -18.78 10.14
C THR A 160 11.13 -19.39 11.23
N GLN A 161 12.26 -18.75 11.55
CA GLN A 161 13.17 -19.22 12.60
C GLN A 161 12.53 -19.12 13.99
N THR A 162 11.90 -17.98 14.29
CA THR A 162 11.28 -17.75 15.60
C THR A 162 10.05 -18.62 15.82
N THR A 163 9.17 -18.75 14.82
CA THR A 163 8.00 -19.63 14.92
C THR A 163 8.38 -21.09 15.08
N GLY A 164 9.44 -21.56 14.41
CA GLY A 164 9.96 -22.92 14.59
C GLY A 164 10.48 -23.17 16.01
N ALA A 165 11.24 -22.23 16.57
CA ALA A 165 11.75 -22.33 17.94
C ALA A 165 10.62 -22.35 18.98
N VAL A 166 9.68 -21.40 18.87
CA VAL A 166 8.49 -21.34 19.75
C VAL A 166 7.64 -22.61 19.63
N HIS A 167 7.44 -23.12 18.42
CA HIS A 167 6.72 -24.37 18.22
C HIS A 167 7.41 -25.54 18.95
N HIS A 168 8.74 -25.66 18.81
CA HIS A 168 9.51 -26.70 19.48
C HIS A 168 9.41 -26.61 21.00
N GLU A 169 9.55 -25.40 21.57
CA GLU A 169 9.42 -25.15 23.00
C GLU A 169 8.03 -25.51 23.53
N ILE A 170 6.97 -25.13 22.81
CA ILE A 170 5.58 -25.45 23.19
C ILE A 170 5.35 -26.96 23.13
N THR A 171 5.79 -27.64 22.07
CA THR A 171 5.65 -29.10 21.96
C THR A 171 6.37 -29.80 23.11
N LYS A 172 7.58 -29.35 23.47
CA LYS A 172 8.34 -29.91 24.58
C LYS A 172 7.70 -29.64 25.93
N ALA A 173 7.19 -28.43 26.17
CA ALA A 173 6.50 -28.09 27.42
C ALA A 173 5.20 -28.89 27.63
N LEU A 174 4.53 -29.28 26.54
CA LEU A 174 3.25 -30.00 26.58
C LEU A 174 3.39 -31.52 26.39
N GLU A 175 4.60 -32.06 26.21
CA GLU A 175 4.76 -33.49 25.88
C GLU A 175 4.37 -34.44 27.01
N ASP A 176 4.41 -33.98 28.26
CA ASP A 176 4.05 -34.75 29.46
C ASP A 176 2.56 -34.63 29.84
N LEU A 177 1.81 -33.73 29.20
CA LEU A 177 0.37 -33.59 29.41
C LEU A 177 -0.36 -34.72 28.69
N LYS A 178 -0.85 -35.68 29.48
CA LYS A 178 -1.65 -36.83 29.05
C LYS A 178 -3.14 -36.64 29.36
#